data_AF-A0A0T2QFV0-F1
#
_entry.id   AF-A0A0T2QFV0-F1
#
_cell.length_a   1.000
_cell.length_b   1.000
_cell.length_c   1.000
_cell.angle_alpha   90.00
_cell.angle_beta   90.00
_cell.angle_gamma   90.00
#
_symmetry.space_group_name_H-M   'P 1'
#
loop_
_entity.id
_entity.type
_entity.pdbx_description
1 polymer ?
#
loop_
_entity_poly.entity_id
_entity_poly.type
_entity_poly.pdbx_seq_one_letter_code
_entity_poly.pdbx_strand_id
1 'polypeptide(L)' 'MTHWTFRDWKHHTIEKIVGNGLAATEVHRADYLRLQIGLAIEQALRHGRSGLGDDEPVTP' A
#
# COMPACT_ATOMS: atom_id res chain seq x y z
N MET A 1 20.04 5.22 -4.97
CA MET A 1 18.95 4.81 -4.06
C MET A 1 18.08 3.86 -4.84
N THR A 2 17.81 2.66 -4.32
CA THR A 2 16.93 1.70 -5.02
C THR A 2 15.49 2.18 -4.85
N HIS A 3 14.94 2.78 -5.89
CA HIS A 3 13.53 3.18 -5.97
C HIS A 3 12.68 1.91 -6.13
N TRP A 4 11.56 1.83 -5.41
CA TRP A 4 10.55 0.81 -5.69
C TRP A 4 9.74 1.22 -6.92
N THR A 5 9.46 0.26 -7.80
CA THR A 5 8.42 0.43 -8.81
C THR A 5 7.05 0.44 -8.13
N PHE A 6 6.01 0.93 -8.82
CA PHE A 6 4.65 0.84 -8.29
C PHE A 6 4.20 -0.60 -8.07
N ARG A 7 4.69 -1.54 -8.89
CA ARG A 7 4.51 -2.97 -8.68
C ARG A 7 5.14 -3.46 -7.37
N ASP A 8 6.38 -3.08 -7.10
CA ASP A 8 7.09 -3.45 -5.86
C ASP A 8 6.38 -2.84 -4.64
N TRP A 9 6.01 -1.56 -4.74
CA TRP A 9 5.25 -0.87 -3.72
C TRP A 9 3.93 -1.57 -3.40
N LYS A 10 3.17 -1.97 -4.44
CA LYS A 10 1.90 -2.68 -4.29
C LYS A 10 2.10 -3.99 -3.54
N HIS A 11 3.10 -4.78 -3.93
CA HIS A 11 3.41 -6.06 -3.30
C HIS A 11 3.76 -5.88 -1.81
N HIS A 12 4.73 -5.02 -1.51
CA HIS A 12 5.16 -4.77 -0.13
C HIS A 12 4.09 -4.12 0.74
N THR A 13 3.23 -3.28 0.15
CA THR A 13 2.11 -2.66 0.87
C THR A 13 1.09 -3.73 1.29
N ILE A 14 0.76 -4.67 0.41
CA ILE A 14 -0.14 -5.79 0.75
C ILE A 14 0.46 -6.63 1.87
N GLU A 15 1.73 -7.02 1.76
CA GLU A 15 2.41 -7.81 2.79
C GLU A 15 2.42 -7.10 4.15
N LYS A 16 2.72 -5.79 4.16
CA LYS A 16 2.69 -4.96 5.37
C LYS A 16 1.30 -4.91 6.00
N ILE A 17 0.25 -4.70 5.20
CA ILE A 17 -1.13 -4.62 5.69
C ILE A 17 -1.56 -5.97 6.27
N VAL A 18 -1.30 -7.06 5.57
CA VAL A 18 -1.66 -8.40 6.04
C VAL A 18 -0.88 -8.77 7.30
N GLY A 19 0.44 -8.59 7.30
CA GLY A 19 1.30 -8.93 8.44
C GLY A 19 0.92 -8.17 9.71
N ASN A 20 0.71 -6.86 9.61
CA ASN A 20 0.29 -6.06 10.77
C ASN A 20 -1.16 -6.33 11.17
N GLY A 21 -2.05 -6.63 10.22
CA GLY A 21 -3.43 -7.01 10.53
C GLY A 21 -3.52 -8.33 11.31
N LEU A 22 -2.67 -9.30 10.97
CA LEU A 22 -2.56 -10.56 11.71
C LEU A 22 -1.94 -10.36 13.09
N ALA A 23 -0.97 -9.45 13.22
CA ALA A 23 -0.36 -9.09 14.50
C ALA A 23 -1.26 -8.21 15.39
N ALA A 24 -2.23 -7.51 14.82
CA ALA A 24 -3.16 -6.65 15.55
C ALA A 24 -4.10 -7.49 16.44
N THR A 25 -4.41 -6.94 17.61
CA THR A 25 -5.45 -7.47 18.50
C THR A 25 -6.79 -7.52 17.76
N GLU A 26 -7.61 -8.51 18.09
CA GLU A 26 -8.90 -8.73 17.39
C GLU A 26 -9.79 -7.48 17.41
N VAL A 27 -9.80 -6.75 18.53
CA VAL A 27 -10.55 -5.51 18.72
C VAL A 27 -10.15 -4.42 17.72
N HIS A 28 -8.87 -4.32 17.36
CA HIS A 28 -8.36 -3.26 16.48
C HIS A 28 -8.11 -3.70 15.03
N ARG A 29 -8.13 -5.00 14.76
CA ARG A 29 -7.77 -5.56 13.45
C ARG A 29 -8.63 -4.99 12.32
N ALA A 30 -9.95 -4.95 12.52
CA ALA A 30 -10.87 -4.48 11.48
C ALA A 30 -10.61 -3.00 11.13
N ASP A 31 -10.39 -2.16 12.14
CA ASP A 31 -10.16 -0.72 11.94
C ASP A 31 -8.79 -0.46 11.33
N TYR A 32 -7.77 -1.20 11.76
CA TYR A 32 -6.45 -1.19 11.12
C TYR A 32 -6.54 -1.52 9.62
N LEU A 33 -7.22 -2.61 9.27
CA LEU A 33 -7.37 -3.05 7.88
C LEU A 33 -8.11 -1.99 7.05
N ARG A 34 -9.23 -1.46 7.55
CA ARG A 34 -10.00 -0.40 6.87
C ARG A 34 -9.14 0.81 6.56
N LEU A 35 -8.43 1.32 7.57
CA LEU A 35 -7.57 2.50 7.41
C LEU A 35 -6.48 2.27 6.37
N GLN A 36 -5.74 1.15 6.49
CA GLN A 36 -4.60 0.92 5.61
C GLN A 36 -5.01 0.61 4.16
N ILE A 37 -6.11 -0.13 3.97
CA ILE A 37 -6.67 -0.36 2.63
C ILE A 37 -7.10 0.96 2.00
N GLY A 38 -7.76 1.85 2.76
CA GLY A 38 -8.14 3.18 2.29
C GLY A 38 -6.95 4.00 1.81
N LEU A 39 -5.90 4.10 2.64
CA LEU A 39 -4.67 4.81 2.28
C LEU A 39 -3.97 4.22 1.05
N ALA A 40 -3.96 2.89 0.92
CA ALA A 40 -3.38 2.21 -0.25
C ALA A 40 -4.17 2.54 -1.54
N ILE A 41 -5.50 2.58 -1.48
CA ILE A 41 -6.34 2.95 -2.62
C ILE A 41 -6.10 4.41 -3.02
N GLU A 42 -6.05 5.33 -2.06
CA GLU A 42 -5.78 6.75 -2.34
C GLU A 42 -4.43 6.94 -3.05
N GLN A 43 -3.39 6.23 -2.59
CA GLN A 43 -2.08 6.28 -3.21
C GLN A 43 -2.08 5.68 -4.61
N ALA A 44 -2.76 4.55 -4.82
CA ALA A 44 -2.88 3.93 -6.14
C ALA A 44 -3.61 4.84 -7.14
N LEU A 45 -4.66 5.53 -6.69
CA LEU A 45 -5.38 6.49 -7.53
C LEU A 45 -4.50 7.71 -7.88
N ARG A 46 -3.69 8.22 -6.93
CA ARG A 46 -2.73 9.29 -7.22
C ARG A 46 -1.70 8.86 -8.26
N HIS A 47 -1.15 7.66 -8.14
CA HIS A 47 -0.22 7.10 -9.12
C HIS A 47 -0.87 7.01 -10.51
N GLY A 48 -2.05 6.40 -10.62
CA GLY A 48 -2.76 6.30 -11.89
C GLY A 48 -3.08 7.67 -12.53
N ARG A 49 -3.39 8.69 -11.73
CA ARG A 49 -3.62 10.06 -12.22
C ARG A 49 -2.37 10.77 -12.71
N SER A 50 -1.18 10.34 -12.27
CA SER A 50 0.09 10.89 -12.76
C SER A 50 0.45 10.39 -14.17
N GLY A 51 -0.26 9.38 -14.69
CA GLY A 51 0.03 8.75 -15.98
C GLY A 51 1.20 7.76 -15.93
N LEU A 52 1.78 7.52 -14.75
CA LEU A 52 2.85 6.56 -14.54
C LEU A 52 2.33 5.12 -14.51
N GLY A 53 3.08 4.19 -15.11
CA GLY A 53 2.77 2.77 -15.15
C GLY A 53 3.24 1.99 -13.93
N ASP A 54 3.00 0.69 -13.92
CA ASP A 54 3.36 -0.21 -12.81
C ASP A 54 4.88 -0.34 -12.62
N ASP A 55 5.66 -0.17 -13.68
CA ASP A 55 7.13 -0.30 -13.67
C ASP A 55 7.85 1.05 -13.42
N GLU A 56 7.07 2.13 -13.26
CA GLU A 56 7.59 3.46 -12.93
C GLU A 56 7.86 3.58 -11.43
N PRO A 57 8.82 4.43 -11.03
CA PRO A 57 9.18 4.59 -9.63
C PRO A 57 8.04 5.22 -8.84
N VAL A 58 7.86 4.75 -7.61
CA VAL A 58 7.02 5.43 -6.61
C VAL A 58 7.87 6.46 -5.92
N THR A 59 7.52 7.74 -6.09
CA THR A 59 8.05 8.81 -5.24
C THR A 59 7.49 8.69 -3.81
N PRO A 60 8.34 8.81 -2.77
CA PRO A 60 7.92 8.76 -1.36
C PRO A 60 6.84 9.78 -0.99
#